data_AF-A0A9E0YIC7-F1
#
_entry.id   AF-A0A9E0YIC7-F1
#
_cell.length_a   1.000
_cell.length_b   1.000
_cell.length_c   1.000
_cell.angle_alpha   90.00
_cell.angle_beta   90.00
_cell.angle_gamma   90.00
#
_symmetry.space_group_name_H-M   'P 1'
#
loop_
_entity.id
_entity.type
_entity.pdbx_description
1 polymer ?
#
loop_
_entity_poly.entity_id
_entity_poly.type
_entity_poly.pdbx_seq_one_letter_code
_entity_poly.pdbx_strand_id
1 'polypeptide(L)'
;MKPCSMHPTRTAHWHCANCNQDFCSECVIKQDSGAMSGNRLMRSCPKCLAETRWVGADAVLKPFWERLPGFFIYPLATGTMIYMAILSLGALVYWSWIVQFVCWVLLLNYAYVALKSTARGKLTPPGVDEMVSGNFLEVVIPVVKQAALIFILIVLGSMVAGRLGGIAGLLYLLLVVFMLPSMIIVLVNTESLITALNPVAFLALPFKIGKAYFIMFVFLAILAGAPGALLQWFMPYLPVWLSAYLAAFAENYYTVISYHLMGYVLLQYHETLGYEIEADDIKTGSRSEREIPDDSAVREAKMVAVLCREGRFDQAIEHIGQWRQQGGEFNADLARQYFQLLKNNNDKAGMLAHAPVYLDSAVSEGRKKEALEAYDACRKVAPNFTADAPTMFKIGEWMAEEGRFRDGLKIFSRLVKSHPDADEAPLSYFRAAQLYHERLMDADRARKIMNTLLRKFPEHAMRSKFERYLEYLGGTA
;
A
#
# COMPACT_ATOMS: atom_id res chain seq x y z
N MET A 1 15.77 11.98 -5.12
CA MET A 1 15.18 10.64 -5.25
C MET A 1 15.33 10.17 -6.69
N LYS A 2 15.63 8.89 -6.93
CA LYS A 2 15.69 8.38 -8.31
C LYS A 2 14.26 8.11 -8.81
N PRO A 3 13.90 8.54 -10.03
CA PRO A 3 12.61 8.23 -10.62
C PRO A 3 12.52 6.74 -10.95
N CYS A 4 11.31 6.18 -10.92
CA CYS A 4 11.06 4.83 -11.42
C CYS A 4 11.37 4.77 -12.92
N SER A 5 12.11 3.73 -13.32
CA SER A 5 12.53 3.49 -14.71
C SER A 5 11.33 3.37 -15.67
N MET A 6 10.21 2.85 -15.15
CA MET A 6 8.95 2.66 -15.88
C MET A 6 8.00 3.85 -15.74
N HIS A 7 7.96 4.49 -14.57
CA HIS A 7 7.09 5.63 -14.26
C HIS A 7 7.91 6.84 -13.81
N PRO A 8 8.39 7.69 -14.72
CA PRO A 8 9.32 8.79 -14.37
C PRO A 8 8.75 9.80 -13.38
N THR A 9 7.43 9.93 -13.31
CA THR A 9 6.72 10.81 -12.38
C THR A 9 6.61 10.24 -10.97
N ARG A 10 7.00 8.98 -10.76
CA ARG A 10 6.91 8.28 -9.47
C ARG A 10 8.30 7.99 -8.92
N THR A 11 8.42 8.05 -7.61
CA THR A 11 9.65 7.67 -6.90
C THR A 11 9.84 6.15 -6.94
N ALA A 12 11.07 5.71 -7.20
CA ALA A 12 11.43 4.32 -7.09
C ALA A 12 11.67 3.93 -5.62
N HIS A 13 11.12 2.79 -5.20
CA HIS A 13 11.28 2.24 -3.85
C HIS A 13 12.08 0.92 -3.87
N TRP A 14 12.26 0.33 -5.06
CA TRP A 14 12.84 -0.99 -5.25
C TRP A 14 13.99 -0.90 -6.25
N HIS A 15 15.09 -1.59 -5.97
CA HIS A 15 16.25 -1.68 -6.86
C HIS A 15 16.52 -3.13 -7.21
N CYS A 16 16.70 -3.39 -8.49
CA CYS A 16 17.21 -4.67 -8.97
C CYS A 16 18.72 -4.57 -9.13
N ALA A 17 19.48 -5.34 -8.35
CA ALA A 17 20.94 -5.39 -8.47
C ALA A 17 21.40 -5.99 -9.81
N ASN A 18 20.63 -6.93 -10.37
CA ASN A 18 20.97 -7.61 -11.62
C ASN A 18 20.79 -6.70 -12.84
N CYS A 19 19.69 -5.96 -12.90
CA CYS A 19 19.41 -5.02 -14.01
C CYS A 19 19.98 -3.62 -13.76
N ASN A 20 20.43 -3.32 -12.55
CA ASN A 20 20.80 -1.99 -12.07
C ASN A 20 19.71 -0.92 -12.37
N GLN A 21 18.45 -1.27 -12.11
CA GLN A 21 17.27 -0.43 -12.38
C GLN A 21 16.43 -0.25 -11.13
N ASP A 22 15.80 0.93 -11.04
CA ASP A 22 14.95 1.33 -9.92
C ASP A 22 13.46 1.35 -10.32
N PHE A 23 12.59 0.80 -9.47
CA PHE A 23 11.16 0.56 -9.72
C PHE A 23 10.28 1.10 -8.57
N CYS A 24 9.08 1.58 -8.90
CA CYS A 24 8.04 1.88 -7.89
C CYS A 24 7.25 0.63 -7.51
N SER A 25 6.46 0.71 -6.42
CA SER A 25 5.69 -0.43 -5.89
C SER A 25 4.69 -1.07 -6.86
N GLU A 26 4.19 -0.32 -7.85
CA GLU A 26 3.32 -0.88 -8.90
C GLU A 26 4.07 -1.65 -10.00
N CYS A 27 5.37 -1.38 -10.19
CA CYS A 27 6.14 -1.99 -11.28
C CYS A 27 6.82 -3.29 -10.88
N VAL A 28 7.09 -3.50 -9.60
CA VAL A 28 7.61 -4.79 -9.11
C VAL A 28 6.53 -5.86 -9.15
N ILE A 29 6.94 -7.08 -9.46
CA ILE A 29 6.06 -8.26 -9.43
C ILE A 29 5.97 -8.76 -8.00
N LYS A 30 4.76 -8.95 -7.50
CA LYS A 30 4.47 -9.46 -6.16
C LYS A 30 4.22 -10.96 -6.23
N GLN A 31 4.98 -11.76 -5.48
CA GLN A 31 4.87 -13.22 -5.46
C GLN A 31 4.87 -13.72 -4.00
N ASP A 32 4.19 -14.83 -3.74
CA ASP A 32 4.31 -15.48 -2.42
C ASP A 32 5.69 -16.14 -2.27
N SER A 33 6.32 -15.95 -1.11
CA SER A 33 7.61 -16.55 -0.77
C SER A 33 7.59 -18.07 -0.57
N GLY A 34 6.44 -18.71 -0.78
CA GLY A 34 6.22 -20.12 -0.45
C GLY A 34 6.20 -20.40 1.08
N ALA A 35 5.74 -21.60 1.45
CA ALA A 35 5.49 -21.99 2.84
C ALA A 35 6.76 -22.02 3.73
N MET A 36 7.96 -22.16 3.15
CA MET A 36 9.22 -22.24 3.90
C MET A 36 9.75 -20.90 4.39
N SER A 37 9.32 -19.77 3.80
CA SER A 37 9.83 -18.42 4.13
C SER A 37 8.83 -17.56 4.90
N GLY A 38 7.76 -18.17 5.42
CA GLY A 38 6.79 -17.51 6.30
C GLY A 38 5.91 -16.47 5.61
N ASN A 39 5.05 -16.86 4.66
CA ASN A 39 3.98 -16.02 4.06
C ASN A 39 4.39 -14.56 3.77
N ARG A 40 5.62 -14.33 3.26
CA ARG A 40 6.12 -13.01 2.90
C ARG A 40 5.88 -12.76 1.41
N LEU A 41 5.61 -11.51 1.06
CA LEU A 41 5.44 -11.11 -0.33
C LEU A 41 6.82 -10.78 -0.92
N MET A 42 7.37 -11.70 -1.73
CA MET A 42 8.58 -11.43 -2.51
C MET A 42 8.28 -10.43 -3.62
N ARG A 43 9.20 -9.48 -3.83
CA ARG A 43 9.07 -8.47 -4.88
C ARG A 43 10.20 -8.63 -5.88
N SER A 44 9.83 -9.00 -7.08
CA SER A 44 10.76 -9.36 -8.15
C SER A 44 10.78 -8.30 -9.25
N CYS A 45 11.93 -8.20 -9.90
CA CYS A 45 12.15 -7.32 -11.02
C CYS A 45 11.31 -7.78 -12.22
N PRO A 46 10.50 -6.92 -12.86
CA PRO A 46 9.70 -7.30 -14.02
C PRO A 46 10.53 -7.64 -15.25
N LYS A 47 11.83 -7.31 -15.25
CA LYS A 47 12.74 -7.56 -16.38
C LYS A 47 13.47 -8.91 -16.30
N CYS A 48 13.96 -9.28 -15.12
CA CYS A 48 14.82 -10.46 -14.94
C CYS A 48 14.31 -11.43 -13.87
N LEU A 49 13.17 -11.14 -13.24
CA LEU A 49 12.54 -11.92 -12.16
C LEU A 49 13.41 -12.11 -10.90
N ALA A 50 14.61 -11.55 -10.86
CA ALA A 50 15.44 -11.53 -9.66
C ALA A 50 14.78 -10.69 -8.57
N GLU A 51 14.99 -11.09 -7.31
CA GLU A 51 14.51 -10.36 -6.15
C GLU A 51 15.04 -8.92 -6.14
N THR A 52 14.16 -7.99 -5.83
CA THR A 52 14.52 -6.57 -5.70
C THR A 52 14.77 -6.24 -4.24
N ARG A 53 15.82 -5.47 -3.99
CA ARG A 53 16.06 -4.89 -2.67
C ARG A 53 15.28 -3.60 -2.56
N TRP A 54 14.77 -3.32 -1.38
CA TRP A 54 14.20 -2.04 -1.07
C TRP A 54 15.33 -0.99 -0.91
N VAL A 55 15.16 0.22 -1.44
CA VAL A 55 16.24 1.24 -1.55
C VAL A 55 16.12 2.36 -0.51
N GLY A 56 15.53 2.04 0.63
CA GLY A 56 15.65 2.89 1.81
C GLY A 56 14.60 3.98 1.97
N ALA A 57 14.26 4.20 3.24
CA ALA A 57 13.33 5.17 3.75
C ALA A 57 13.84 6.60 3.60
N ASP A 58 15.16 6.78 3.49
CA ASP A 58 15.87 8.05 3.54
C ASP A 58 15.42 9.02 2.44
N ALA A 59 15.02 8.46 1.29
CA ALA A 59 14.42 9.22 0.20
C ALA A 59 12.97 9.62 0.50
N VAL A 60 12.18 8.78 1.17
CA VAL A 60 10.74 8.97 1.36
C VAL A 60 10.42 9.75 2.63
N LEU A 61 11.25 9.61 3.66
CA LEU A 61 11.08 10.23 4.96
C LEU A 61 11.61 11.65 4.94
N LYS A 62 10.72 12.59 5.26
CA LYS A 62 11.14 13.96 5.55
C LYS A 62 12.06 13.96 6.77
N PRO A 63 13.01 14.90 6.85
CA PRO A 63 13.79 15.05 8.07
C PRO A 63 12.90 15.23 9.30
N PHE A 64 13.29 14.65 10.45
CA PHE A 64 12.45 14.67 11.65
C PHE A 64 12.03 16.09 12.08
N TRP A 65 12.88 17.10 11.85
CA TRP A 65 12.57 18.51 12.16
C TRP A 65 11.49 19.12 11.25
N GLU A 66 11.21 18.53 10.09
CA GLU A 66 10.08 18.92 9.24
C GLU A 66 8.78 18.21 9.62
N ARG A 67 8.87 17.19 10.49
CA ARG A 67 7.72 16.38 10.94
C ARG A 67 7.38 16.61 12.41
N LEU A 68 7.86 17.70 13.02
CA LEU A 68 7.63 18.04 14.43
C LEU A 68 6.16 17.88 14.87
N PRO A 69 5.15 18.42 14.15
CA PRO A 69 3.75 18.27 14.55
C PRO A 69 3.30 16.80 14.68
N GLY A 70 3.84 15.91 13.82
CA GLY A 70 3.51 14.50 13.85
C GLY A 70 3.94 13.81 15.15
N PHE A 71 5.08 14.21 15.73
CA PHE A 71 5.55 13.67 17.00
C PHE A 71 4.64 14.05 18.17
N PHE A 72 4.09 15.27 18.18
CA PHE A 72 3.14 15.70 19.21
C PHE A 72 1.74 15.08 19.04
N ILE A 73 1.35 14.76 17.81
CA ILE A 73 0.08 14.06 17.55
C ILE A 73 0.16 12.58 17.94
N TYR A 74 1.36 11.97 17.87
CA TYR A 74 1.55 10.53 18.09
C TYR A 74 0.96 10.01 19.42
N PRO A 75 1.20 10.61 20.60
CA PRO A 75 0.62 10.13 21.85
C PRO A 75 -0.87 10.50 22.03
N LEU A 76 -1.44 11.34 21.15
CA LEU A 76 -2.85 11.75 21.20
C LEU A 76 -3.79 10.74 20.55
N ALA A 77 -3.29 9.62 20.03
CA ALA A 77 -4.16 8.51 19.65
C ALA A 77 -4.95 8.01 20.86
N THR A 78 -6.24 7.70 20.67
CA THR A 78 -7.18 7.40 21.76
C THR A 78 -6.66 6.36 22.74
N GLY A 79 -6.11 5.25 22.25
CA GLY A 79 -5.56 4.19 23.10
C GLY A 79 -4.39 4.65 23.97
N THR A 80 -3.41 5.33 23.37
CA THR A 80 -2.23 5.86 24.07
C THR A 80 -2.61 6.94 25.07
N MET A 81 -3.53 7.83 24.70
CA MET A 81 -4.00 8.92 25.57
C MET A 81 -4.69 8.37 26.82
N ILE A 82 -5.60 7.41 26.66
CA ILE A 82 -6.28 6.75 27.78
C ILE A 82 -5.27 6.02 28.67
N TYR A 83 -4.32 5.30 28.06
CA TYR A 83 -3.28 4.59 28.78
C TYR A 83 -2.44 5.52 29.67
N MET A 84 -1.95 6.63 29.10
CA MET A 84 -1.19 7.64 29.86
C MET A 84 -2.05 8.29 30.95
N ALA A 85 -3.32 8.61 30.68
CA ALA A 85 -4.24 9.18 31.67
C ALA A 85 -4.42 8.23 32.87
N ILE A 86 -4.62 6.94 32.63
CA ILE A 86 -4.75 5.92 33.68
C ILE A 86 -3.45 5.79 34.48
N LEU A 87 -2.30 5.69 33.83
CA LEU A 87 -1.02 5.60 34.53
C LEU A 87 -0.73 6.84 35.39
N SER A 88 -1.17 8.02 34.94
CA SER A 88 -0.99 9.28 35.67
C SER A 88 -1.80 9.33 36.97
N LEU A 89 -2.87 8.53 37.11
CA LEU A 89 -3.58 8.37 38.40
C LEU A 89 -2.68 7.75 39.48
N GLY A 90 -1.66 6.98 39.08
CA GLY A 90 -0.66 6.45 40.00
C GLY A 90 0.01 7.54 40.84
N ALA A 91 0.23 8.73 40.26
CA ALA A 91 0.82 9.88 40.96
C ALA A 91 0.00 10.37 42.16
N LEU A 92 -1.30 10.05 42.23
CA LEU A 92 -2.16 10.39 43.37
C LEU A 92 -1.84 9.54 44.60
N VAL A 93 -1.27 8.35 44.40
CA VAL A 93 -0.84 7.43 45.46
C VAL A 93 0.63 7.69 45.80
N TYR A 94 0.96 8.94 46.14
CA TYR A 94 2.35 9.38 46.35
C TYR A 94 3.06 8.66 47.51
N TRP A 95 2.30 8.13 48.48
CA TRP A 95 2.84 7.35 49.60
C TRP A 95 3.35 5.96 49.20
N SER A 96 2.93 5.43 48.05
CA SER A 96 3.30 4.08 47.61
C SER A 96 4.34 4.14 46.51
N TRP A 97 5.62 4.03 46.89
CA TRP A 97 6.73 3.91 45.95
C TRP A 97 6.57 2.71 45.00
N ILE A 98 5.87 1.65 45.43
CA ILE A 98 5.57 0.47 44.62
C ILE A 98 4.64 0.86 43.45
N VAL A 99 3.59 1.64 43.72
CA VAL A 99 2.66 2.09 42.66
C VAL A 99 3.39 2.99 41.67
N GLN A 100 4.20 3.94 42.15
CA GLN A 100 5.00 4.81 41.27
C GLN A 100 5.96 4.00 40.39
N PHE A 101 6.64 3.03 41.00
CA PHE A 101 7.57 2.15 40.27
C PHE A 101 6.85 1.33 39.21
N VAL A 102 5.69 0.74 39.51
CA VAL A 102 4.90 -0.03 38.53
C VAL A 102 4.44 0.87 37.38
N CYS A 103 3.88 2.06 37.66
CA CYS A 103 3.47 3.01 36.62
C CYS A 103 4.64 3.43 35.73
N TRP A 104 5.81 3.69 36.34
CA TRP A 104 7.03 4.03 35.61
C TRP A 104 7.52 2.87 34.72
N VAL A 105 7.52 1.63 35.22
CA VAL A 105 7.89 0.44 34.44
C VAL A 105 6.95 0.25 33.25
N LEU A 106 5.64 0.36 33.47
CA LEU A 106 4.63 0.19 32.43
C LEU A 106 4.77 1.25 31.32
N LEU A 107 4.93 2.52 31.69
CA LEU A 107 5.18 3.60 30.73
C LEU A 107 6.49 3.38 29.97
N LEU A 108 7.58 3.04 30.68
CA LEU A 108 8.87 2.88 30.04
C LEU A 108 8.86 1.71 29.05
N ASN A 109 8.17 0.62 29.39
CA ASN A 109 7.91 -0.48 28.45
C ASN A 109 7.11 0.00 27.24
N TYR A 110 6.06 0.81 27.45
CA TYR A 110 5.30 1.41 26.35
C TYR A 110 6.22 2.21 25.42
N ALA A 111 7.03 3.10 25.98
CA ALA A 111 7.95 3.94 25.23
C ALA A 111 9.00 3.11 24.48
N TYR A 112 9.53 2.05 25.10
CA TYR A 112 10.46 1.11 24.48
C TYR A 112 9.84 0.41 23.26
N VAL A 113 8.63 -0.12 23.39
CA VAL A 113 7.87 -0.73 22.29
C VAL A 113 7.59 0.29 21.20
N ALA A 114 7.21 1.51 21.55
CA ALA A 114 6.98 2.60 20.60
C ALA A 114 8.25 2.95 19.80
N LEU A 115 9.42 3.02 20.43
CA LEU A 115 10.71 3.23 19.75
C LEU A 115 11.00 2.09 18.78
N LYS A 116 10.91 0.84 19.22
CA LYS A 116 11.18 -0.35 18.38
C LYS A 116 10.20 -0.45 17.21
N SER A 117 8.92 -0.16 17.45
CA SER A 117 7.86 -0.12 16.44
C SER A 117 8.14 0.98 15.41
N THR A 118 8.50 2.18 15.86
CA THR A 118 8.83 3.32 14.99
C THR A 118 10.10 3.06 14.18
N ALA A 119 11.13 2.49 14.79
CA ALA A 119 12.39 2.15 14.14
C ALA A 119 12.20 1.13 13.01
N ARG A 120 11.19 0.25 13.13
CA ARG A 120 10.79 -0.69 12.08
C ARG A 120 9.94 -0.03 10.98
N GLY A 121 9.41 1.17 11.20
CA GLY A 121 8.61 1.88 10.19
C GLY A 121 7.12 1.96 10.51
N LYS A 122 6.66 1.41 11.64
CA LYS A 122 5.29 1.61 12.12
C LYS A 122 5.20 2.98 12.80
N LEU A 123 4.74 3.98 12.04
CA LEU A 123 4.67 5.37 12.48
C LEU A 123 3.40 5.71 13.29
N THR A 124 2.62 4.70 13.66
CA THR A 124 1.44 4.80 14.52
C THR A 124 1.75 4.22 15.90
N PRO A 125 1.12 4.74 16.97
CA PRO A 125 1.33 4.20 18.30
C PRO A 125 0.90 2.73 18.40
N PRO A 126 1.68 1.90 19.10
CA PRO A 126 1.33 0.51 19.35
C PRO A 126 0.03 0.41 20.17
N GLY A 127 -0.74 -0.64 19.89
CA GLY A 127 -1.92 -1.00 20.68
C GLY A 127 -1.55 -1.41 22.11
N VAL A 128 -2.48 -1.26 23.05
CA VAL A 128 -2.27 -1.66 24.45
C VAL A 128 -2.13 -3.18 24.57
N ASP A 129 -2.75 -3.93 23.66
CA ASP A 129 -2.67 -5.39 23.54
C ASP A 129 -1.26 -5.87 23.18
N GLU A 130 -0.55 -5.16 22.29
CA GLU A 130 0.85 -5.48 21.94
C GLU A 130 1.81 -5.37 23.13
N MET A 131 1.39 -4.73 24.23
CA MET A 131 2.20 -4.55 25.43
C MET A 131 2.00 -5.64 26.49
N VAL A 132 0.83 -6.28 26.46
CA VAL A 132 0.41 -7.26 27.48
C VAL A 132 0.50 -8.68 26.92
N SER A 133 0.76 -8.85 25.62
CA SER A 133 0.86 -10.16 24.96
C SER A 133 2.11 -10.97 25.32
N GLY A 134 3.08 -10.38 26.03
CA GLY A 134 4.32 -11.04 26.46
C GLY A 134 4.30 -11.53 27.90
N ASN A 135 5.21 -12.45 28.24
CA ASN A 135 5.40 -12.87 29.63
C ASN A 135 5.97 -11.72 30.48
N PHE A 136 5.70 -11.69 31.79
CA PHE A 136 6.14 -10.61 32.71
C PHE A 136 7.64 -10.25 32.57
N LEU A 137 8.49 -11.25 32.36
CA LEU A 137 9.93 -11.03 32.18
C LEU A 137 10.26 -10.22 30.91
N GLU A 138 9.52 -10.39 29.82
CA GLU A 138 9.74 -9.67 28.56
C GLU A 138 9.44 -8.17 28.71
N VAL A 139 8.46 -7.83 29.55
CA VAL A 139 8.10 -6.44 29.90
C VAL A 139 9.14 -5.80 30.82
N VAL A 140 9.62 -6.55 31.83
CA VAL A 140 10.45 -5.99 32.90
C VAL A 140 11.93 -5.94 32.55
N ILE A 141 12.46 -6.93 31.80
CA ILE A 141 13.89 -7.00 31.49
C ILE A 141 14.43 -5.74 30.80
N PRO A 142 13.78 -5.18 29.75
CA PRO A 142 14.27 -3.96 29.08
C PRO A 142 14.34 -2.77 30.05
N VAL A 143 13.31 -2.61 30.89
CA VAL A 143 13.23 -1.55 31.89
C VAL A 143 14.34 -1.67 32.93
N VAL A 144 14.57 -2.88 33.45
CA VAL A 144 15.64 -3.14 34.42
C VAL A 144 17.00 -2.86 33.81
N LYS A 145 17.24 -3.21 32.54
CA LYS A 145 18.49 -2.88 31.85
C LYS A 145 18.70 -1.37 31.72
N GLN A 146 17.64 -0.62 31.40
CA GLN A 146 17.75 0.84 31.32
C GLN A 146 17.95 1.49 32.71
N ALA A 147 17.27 0.99 33.74
CA ALA A 147 17.51 1.42 35.13
C ALA A 147 18.95 1.15 35.56
N ALA A 148 19.48 -0.04 35.25
CA ALA A 148 20.86 -0.42 35.52
C ALA A 148 21.86 0.46 34.76
N LEU A 149 21.59 0.79 33.50
CA LEU A 149 22.39 1.74 32.71
C LEU A 149 22.49 3.09 33.44
N ILE A 150 21.35 3.70 33.77
CA ILE A 150 21.30 4.99 34.45
C ILE A 150 22.01 4.92 35.81
N PHE A 151 21.77 3.86 36.59
CA PHE A 151 22.42 3.64 37.88
C PHE A 151 23.94 3.58 37.77
N ILE A 152 24.48 2.80 36.81
CA ILE A 152 25.93 2.70 36.57
C ILE A 152 26.50 4.08 36.20
N LEU A 153 25.82 4.83 35.33
CA LEU A 153 26.28 6.16 34.92
C LEU A 153 26.27 7.16 36.09
N ILE A 154 25.30 7.08 37.00
CA ILE A 154 25.25 7.91 38.22
C ILE A 154 26.40 7.55 39.16
N VAL A 155 26.65 6.26 39.40
CA VAL A 155 27.76 5.78 40.26
C VAL A 155 29.11 6.22 39.71
N LEU A 156 29.33 6.08 38.39
CA LEU A 156 30.57 6.54 37.75
C LEU A 156 30.72 8.07 37.88
N GLY A 157 29.63 8.82 37.71
CA GLY A 157 29.65 10.27 37.86
C GLY A 157 29.96 10.73 39.28
N SER A 158 29.40 10.07 40.29
CA SER A 158 29.70 10.38 41.70
C SER A 158 31.14 10.04 42.06
N MET A 159 31.70 8.94 41.50
CA MET A 159 33.12 8.61 41.64
C MET A 159 34.03 9.66 40.97
N VAL A 160 33.68 10.12 39.77
CA VAL A 160 34.42 11.19 39.05
C VAL A 160 34.37 12.49 39.86
N ALA A 161 33.19 12.90 40.32
CA ALA A 161 33.03 14.12 41.10
C ALA A 161 33.80 14.05 42.44
N GLY A 162 33.76 12.90 43.13
CA GLY A 162 34.45 12.70 44.39
C GLY A 162 35.98 12.63 44.27
N ARG A 163 36.51 12.07 43.18
CA ARG A 163 37.97 11.91 42.98
C ARG A 163 38.64 13.06 42.24
N LEU A 164 37.95 13.62 41.24
CA LEU A 164 38.49 14.64 40.33
C LEU A 164 37.88 16.03 40.58
N GLY A 165 36.96 16.15 41.52
CA GLY A 165 36.31 17.40 41.93
C GLY A 165 35.04 17.72 41.15
N GLY A 166 34.32 18.74 41.63
CA GLY A 166 32.99 19.10 41.11
C GLY A 166 32.97 19.50 39.64
N ILE A 167 34.02 20.17 39.14
CA ILE A 167 34.12 20.56 37.72
C ILE A 167 34.19 19.34 36.81
N ALA A 168 35.01 18.34 37.15
CA ALA A 168 35.10 17.09 36.41
C ALA A 168 33.77 16.32 36.44
N GLY A 169 33.08 16.32 37.59
CA GLY A 169 31.74 15.77 37.73
C GLY A 169 30.71 16.45 36.82
N LEU A 170 30.75 17.78 36.71
CA LEU A 170 29.87 18.55 35.83
C LEU A 170 30.14 18.25 34.34
N LEU A 171 31.41 18.20 33.94
CA LEU A 171 31.79 17.86 32.56
C LEU A 171 31.35 16.43 32.20
N TYR A 172 31.51 15.49 33.13
CA TYR A 172 30.99 14.12 32.97
C TYR A 172 29.48 14.10 32.79
N LEU A 173 28.73 14.84 33.63
CA LEU A 173 27.28 14.91 33.54
C LEU A 173 26.82 15.44 32.17
N LEU A 174 27.42 16.54 31.69
CA LEU A 174 27.12 17.11 30.39
C LEU A 174 27.37 16.11 29.25
N LEU A 175 28.49 15.39 29.32
CA LEU A 175 28.83 14.36 28.35
C LEU A 175 27.80 13.22 28.38
N VAL A 176 27.46 12.71 29.57
CA VAL A 176 26.49 11.63 29.73
C VAL A 176 25.11 12.04 29.22
N VAL A 177 24.62 13.22 29.59
CA VAL A 177 23.32 13.72 29.13
C VAL A 177 23.28 13.83 27.60
N PHE A 178 24.37 14.29 26.98
CA PHE A 178 24.49 14.33 25.51
C PHE A 178 24.52 12.94 24.86
N MET A 179 25.15 11.96 25.51
CA MET A 179 25.28 10.59 24.98
C MET A 179 24.11 9.67 25.35
N LEU A 180 23.27 10.06 26.32
CA LEU A 180 22.18 9.23 26.84
C LEU A 180 21.18 8.77 25.76
N PRO A 181 20.72 9.62 24.82
CA PRO A 181 19.85 9.17 23.73
C PRO A 181 20.51 8.06 22.90
N SER A 182 21.80 8.20 22.58
CA SER A 182 22.53 7.17 21.86
C SER A 182 22.66 5.87 22.64
N MET A 183 22.96 5.94 23.94
CA MET A 183 23.06 4.75 24.79
C MET A 183 21.71 4.02 24.89
N ILE A 184 20.59 4.76 24.98
CA ILE A 184 19.25 4.19 24.97
C ILE A 184 18.94 3.54 23.62
N ILE A 185 19.24 4.21 22.50
CA ILE A 185 19.03 3.63 21.15
C ILE A 185 19.81 2.32 20.98
N VAL A 186 21.09 2.32 21.36
CA VAL A 186 21.92 1.11 21.31
C VAL A 186 21.34 0.03 22.21
N LEU A 187 20.94 0.37 23.45
CA LEU A 187 20.34 -0.58 24.38
C LEU A 187 19.07 -1.21 23.82
N VAL A 188 18.19 -0.40 23.22
CA VAL A 188 16.90 -0.86 22.69
C VAL A 188 17.09 -1.77 21.48
N ASN A 189 18.08 -1.45 20.65
CA ASN A 189 18.33 -2.19 19.42
C ASN A 189 19.12 -3.48 19.66
N THR A 190 20.14 -3.46 20.51
CA THR A 190 21.01 -4.62 20.76
C THR A 190 20.58 -5.45 21.96
N GLU A 191 19.60 -4.98 22.74
CA GLU A 191 19.11 -5.58 23.97
C GLU A 191 20.24 -5.93 24.97
N SER A 192 21.37 -5.22 24.90
CA SER A 192 22.61 -5.53 25.61
C SER A 192 23.15 -4.32 26.35
N LEU A 193 23.13 -4.40 27.70
CA LEU A 193 23.63 -3.34 28.58
C LEU A 193 25.13 -3.09 28.38
N ILE A 194 25.91 -4.16 28.17
CA ILE A 194 27.36 -4.07 27.93
C ILE A 194 27.63 -3.30 26.64
N THR A 195 26.84 -3.57 25.59
CA THR A 195 26.97 -2.87 24.30
C THR A 195 26.58 -1.40 24.43
N ALA A 196 25.53 -1.09 25.20
CA ALA A 196 25.10 0.28 25.47
C ALA A 196 26.14 1.10 26.25
N LEU A 197 26.95 0.47 27.11
CA LEU A 197 28.05 1.10 27.85
C LEU A 197 29.36 1.16 27.05
N ASN A 198 29.45 0.51 25.88
CA ASN A 198 30.65 0.51 25.05
C ASN A 198 30.80 1.86 24.33
N PRO A 199 31.88 2.62 24.57
CA PRO A 199 32.10 3.92 23.92
C PRO A 199 32.16 3.84 22.41
N VAL A 200 32.65 2.74 21.83
CA VAL A 200 32.67 2.58 20.37
C VAL A 200 31.25 2.52 19.81
N ALA A 201 30.35 1.82 20.49
CA ALA A 201 28.97 1.64 20.04
C ALA A 201 28.15 2.94 20.17
N PHE A 202 28.17 3.58 21.35
CA PHE A 202 27.36 4.79 21.55
C PHE A 202 27.97 6.04 20.90
N LEU A 203 29.28 6.12 20.67
CA LEU A 203 29.85 7.25 19.93
C LEU A 203 29.57 7.14 18.43
N ALA A 204 29.38 5.93 17.90
CA ALA A 204 29.14 5.74 16.47
C ALA A 204 27.92 6.51 15.95
N LEU A 205 26.84 6.62 16.75
CA LEU A 205 25.61 7.28 16.32
C LEU A 205 25.79 8.80 16.11
N PRO A 206 26.27 9.60 17.09
CA PRO A 206 26.56 11.01 16.87
C PRO A 206 27.49 11.26 15.69
N PHE A 207 28.51 10.42 15.48
CA PHE A 207 29.46 10.58 14.38
C PHE A 207 28.84 10.23 13.01
N LYS A 208 28.04 9.15 12.93
CA LYS A 208 27.38 8.72 11.69
C LYS A 208 26.22 9.64 11.28
N ILE A 209 25.40 10.06 12.25
CA ILE A 209 24.22 10.91 12.01
C ILE A 209 24.65 12.39 11.83
N GLY A 210 25.72 12.82 12.50
CA GLY A 210 26.26 14.17 12.38
C GLY A 210 25.36 15.24 13.01
N LYS A 211 25.18 16.38 12.32
CA LYS A 211 24.45 17.55 12.84
C LYS A 211 23.01 17.25 13.28
N ALA A 212 22.37 16.29 12.60
CA ALA A 212 21.01 15.87 12.93
C ALA A 212 20.91 15.26 14.34
N TYR A 213 21.95 14.59 14.85
CA TYR A 213 21.99 14.10 16.22
C TYR A 213 21.97 15.26 17.22
N PHE A 214 22.73 16.33 16.96
CA PHE A 214 22.73 17.52 17.82
C PHE A 214 21.35 18.19 17.85
N ILE A 215 20.68 18.31 16.70
CA ILE A 215 19.30 18.84 16.64
C ILE A 215 18.35 17.96 17.45
N MET A 216 18.45 16.63 17.32
CA MET A 216 17.65 15.68 18.09
C MET A 216 17.90 15.86 19.59
N PHE A 217 19.16 15.95 20.01
CA PHE A 217 19.55 16.17 21.41
C PHE A 217 18.96 17.47 21.97
N VAL A 218 19.11 18.59 21.27
CA VAL A 218 18.54 19.88 21.69
C VAL A 218 17.03 19.78 21.85
N PHE A 219 16.36 19.11 20.89
CA PHE A 219 14.92 18.92 20.97
C PHE A 219 14.51 18.03 22.14
N LEU A 220 15.21 16.91 22.39
CA LEU A 220 14.99 16.06 23.56
C LEU A 220 15.23 16.83 24.88
N ALA A 221 16.25 17.68 24.94
CA ALA A 221 16.53 18.51 26.11
C ALA A 221 15.41 19.53 26.37
N ILE A 222 14.88 20.15 25.32
CA ILE A 222 13.70 21.03 25.41
C ILE A 222 12.48 20.25 25.89
N LEU A 223 12.20 19.07 25.31
CA LEU A 223 11.07 18.24 25.72
C LEU A 223 11.16 17.77 27.17
N ALA A 224 12.37 17.49 27.67
CA ALA A 224 12.59 17.12 29.06
C ALA A 224 12.37 18.30 30.02
N GLY A 225 12.78 19.52 29.64
CA GLY A 225 12.71 20.70 30.51
C GLY A 225 11.38 21.48 30.46
N ALA A 226 10.74 21.53 29.29
CA ALA A 226 9.54 22.33 29.04
C ALA A 226 8.34 22.02 29.97
N PRO A 227 7.94 20.74 30.20
CA PRO A 227 6.84 20.45 31.13
C PRO A 227 7.11 20.91 32.55
N GLY A 228 8.33 20.69 33.07
CA GLY A 228 8.71 21.14 34.41
C GLY A 228 8.68 22.66 34.53
N ALA A 229 9.26 23.36 33.56
CA ALA A 229 9.24 24.82 33.52
C ALA A 229 7.81 25.37 33.44
N LEU A 230 6.94 24.80 32.59
CA LEU A 230 5.56 25.22 32.44
C LEU A 230 4.77 25.00 33.73
N LEU A 231 4.86 23.81 34.33
CA LEU A 231 4.13 23.47 35.54
C LEU A 231 4.53 24.34 36.73
N GLN A 232 5.78 24.77 36.85
CA GLN A 232 6.21 25.68 37.92
C GLN A 232 5.41 26.99 37.98
N TRP A 233 4.94 27.51 36.85
CA TRP A 233 4.10 28.73 36.82
C TRP A 233 2.67 28.47 37.29
N PHE A 234 2.15 27.26 37.08
CA PHE A 234 0.76 26.90 37.42
C PHE A 234 0.63 26.23 38.79
N MET A 235 1.71 25.63 39.31
CA MET A 235 1.77 24.94 40.60
C MET A 235 1.15 25.74 41.76
N PRO A 236 1.40 27.06 41.91
CA PRO A 236 0.81 27.83 43.01
C PRO A 236 -0.72 27.96 42.96
N TYR A 237 -1.32 27.77 41.78
CA TYR A 237 -2.76 27.99 41.55
C TYR A 237 -3.57 26.69 41.50
N LEU A 238 -2.89 25.53 41.49
CA LEU A 238 -3.52 24.21 41.38
C LEU A 238 -3.46 23.46 42.71
N PRO A 239 -4.49 22.68 43.06
CA PRO A 239 -4.40 21.80 44.22
C PRO A 239 -3.35 20.70 43.96
N VAL A 240 -2.66 20.27 45.02
CA VAL A 240 -1.51 19.36 44.96
C VAL A 240 -1.80 18.09 44.14
N TRP A 241 -2.97 17.47 44.35
CA TRP A 241 -3.35 16.25 43.64
C TRP A 241 -3.47 16.46 42.12
N LEU A 242 -4.04 17.59 41.69
CA LEU A 242 -4.21 17.90 40.27
C LEU A 242 -2.87 18.25 39.64
N SER A 243 -2.03 18.96 40.39
CA SER A 243 -0.68 19.28 39.94
C SER A 243 0.19 18.02 39.75
N ALA A 244 0.10 17.04 40.66
CA ALA A 244 0.80 15.77 40.56
C ALA A 244 0.29 14.93 39.38
N TYR A 245 -1.02 14.87 39.18
CA TYR A 245 -1.62 14.19 38.03
C TYR A 245 -1.19 14.83 36.70
N LEU A 246 -1.26 16.15 36.57
CA LEU A 246 -0.86 16.87 35.36
C LEU A 246 0.65 16.75 35.10
N ALA A 247 1.48 16.75 36.15
CA ALA A 247 2.91 16.51 36.04
C ALA A 247 3.20 15.11 35.50
N ALA A 248 2.61 14.07 36.09
CA ALA A 248 2.77 12.70 35.62
C ALA A 248 2.25 12.51 34.20
N PHE A 249 1.10 13.12 33.85
CA PHE A 249 0.57 13.06 32.50
C PHE A 249 1.50 13.73 31.48
N ALA A 250 2.04 14.90 31.82
CA ALA A 250 3.01 15.59 30.98
C ALA A 250 4.30 14.76 30.82
N GLU A 251 4.87 14.24 31.90
CA GLU A 251 6.05 13.36 31.86
C GLU A 251 5.81 12.12 30.98
N ASN A 252 4.67 11.47 31.15
CA ASN A 252 4.25 10.34 30.33
C ASN A 252 4.19 10.71 28.84
N TYR A 253 3.53 11.82 28.52
CA TYR A 253 3.37 12.33 27.16
C TYR A 253 4.72 12.62 26.50
N TYR A 254 5.61 13.37 27.17
CA TYR A 254 6.91 13.74 26.62
C TYR A 254 7.88 12.57 26.53
N THR A 255 7.75 11.56 27.40
CA THR A 255 8.51 10.31 27.31
C THR A 255 8.16 9.55 26.04
N VAL A 256 6.86 9.38 25.74
CA VAL A 256 6.42 8.71 24.49
C VAL A 256 6.92 9.46 23.25
N ILE A 257 6.84 10.80 23.24
CA ILE A 257 7.39 11.63 22.15
C ILE A 257 8.89 11.39 21.97
N SER A 258 9.65 11.39 23.07
CA SER A 258 11.11 11.23 23.03
C SER A 258 11.51 9.89 22.41
N TYR A 259 10.84 8.81 22.81
CA TYR A 259 11.10 7.47 22.27
C TYR A 259 10.64 7.31 20.83
N HIS A 260 9.49 7.88 20.47
CA HIS A 260 9.04 7.92 19.08
C HIS A 260 10.03 8.70 18.20
N LEU A 261 10.55 9.83 18.68
CA LEU A 261 11.59 10.60 17.98
C LEU A 261 12.89 9.80 17.80
N MET A 262 13.39 9.18 18.87
CA MET A 262 14.59 8.33 18.78
C MET A 262 14.40 7.18 17.78
N GLY A 263 13.23 6.54 17.80
CA GLY A 263 12.89 5.49 16.84
C GLY A 263 12.78 6.01 15.40
N TYR A 264 12.25 7.22 15.22
CA TYR A 264 12.17 7.84 13.90
C TYR A 264 13.55 8.24 13.35
N VAL A 265 14.45 8.73 14.20
CA VAL A 265 15.84 9.00 13.79
C VAL A 265 16.55 7.71 13.40
N LEU A 266 16.33 6.62 14.15
CA LEU A 266 16.86 5.31 13.80
C LEU A 266 16.34 4.84 12.43
N LEU A 267 15.05 5.00 12.17
CA LEU A 267 14.41 4.73 10.88
C LEU A 267 14.96 5.64 9.76
N GLN A 268 15.15 6.94 10.01
CA GLN A 268 15.61 7.91 9.01
C GLN A 268 17.08 7.71 8.61
N TYR A 269 17.91 7.16 9.49
CA TYR A 269 19.34 6.96 9.25
C TYR A 269 19.73 5.48 9.18
N HIS A 270 18.75 4.58 8.98
CA HIS A 270 18.95 3.14 9.02
C HIS A 270 20.04 2.65 8.06
N GLU A 271 20.10 3.16 6.81
CA GLU A 271 21.15 2.78 5.85
C GLU A 271 22.55 3.20 6.34
N THR A 272 22.69 4.43 6.83
CA THR A 272 23.97 4.96 7.32
C THR A 272 24.44 4.20 8.57
N LEU A 273 23.49 3.79 9.40
CA LEU A 273 23.77 3.04 10.62
C LEU A 273 24.04 1.55 10.34
N GLY A 274 23.64 1.04 9.17
CA GLY A 274 23.80 -0.36 8.76
C GLY A 274 22.66 -1.26 9.27
N TYR A 275 21.49 -0.69 9.52
CA TYR A 275 20.28 -1.42 9.91
C TYR A 275 19.44 -1.73 8.68
N GLU A 276 19.14 -3.01 8.46
CA GLU A 276 18.22 -3.46 7.42
C GLU A 276 16.78 -3.25 7.90
N ILE A 277 15.98 -2.54 7.11
CA ILE A 277 14.54 -2.36 7.34
C ILE A 277 13.79 -3.10 6.23
N GLU A 278 12.93 -4.04 6.62
CA GLU A 278 12.05 -4.73 5.67
C GLU A 278 10.97 -3.75 5.19
N ALA A 279 10.74 -3.67 3.87
CA ALA A 279 9.78 -2.73 3.29
C ALA A 279 8.34 -2.91 3.81
N ASP A 280 8.00 -4.13 4.25
CA ASP A 280 6.68 -4.48 4.81
C ASP A 280 6.43 -3.84 6.18
N ASP A 281 7.49 -3.37 6.86
CA ASP A 281 7.39 -2.79 8.19
C ASP A 281 7.05 -1.28 8.18
N ILE A 282 7.18 -0.60 7.04
CA ILE A 282 6.85 0.83 6.90
C ILE A 282 5.37 1.01 6.60
N LYS A 283 4.57 1.17 7.65
CA LYS A 283 3.13 1.46 7.56
C LYS A 283 2.90 2.96 7.71
N THR A 284 2.78 3.68 6.60
CA THR A 284 2.36 5.10 6.58
C THR A 284 0.84 5.23 6.63
N GLY A 285 0.21 4.94 7.77
CA GLY A 285 -1.14 5.43 8.14
C GLY A 285 -2.35 5.11 7.24
N SER A 286 -2.19 4.58 6.02
CA SER A 286 -3.27 4.06 5.21
C SER A 286 -3.50 2.61 5.60
N ARG A 287 -4.72 2.34 6.05
CA ARG A 287 -5.34 1.04 6.32
C ARG A 287 -4.60 -0.10 5.58
N SER A 288 -4.01 -1.00 6.36
CA SER A 288 -3.32 -2.22 5.92
C SER A 288 -4.28 -3.15 5.18
N GLU A 289 -4.64 -2.82 3.95
CA GLU A 289 -5.08 -3.83 2.98
C GLU A 289 -3.90 -4.79 2.81
N ARG A 290 -4.12 -6.08 3.10
CA ARG A 290 -3.11 -7.11 2.81
C ARG A 290 -2.77 -6.97 1.33
N GLU A 291 -1.51 -6.68 1.01
CA GLU A 291 -1.07 -6.73 -0.37
C GLU A 291 -1.26 -8.17 -0.88
N ILE A 292 -2.01 -8.32 -1.97
CA ILE A 292 -2.31 -9.61 -2.59
C ILE A 292 -1.19 -9.89 -3.60
N PRO A 293 -0.69 -11.14 -3.70
CA PRO A 293 0.22 -11.53 -4.77
C PRO A 293 -0.37 -11.20 -6.15
N ASP A 294 0.49 -10.82 -7.10
CA ASP A 294 0.04 -10.63 -8.46
C ASP A 294 -0.39 -11.98 -9.04
N ASP A 295 -1.58 -12.02 -9.64
CA ASP A 295 -1.97 -13.15 -10.48
C ASP A 295 -1.03 -13.27 -11.71
N SER A 296 -1.14 -14.40 -12.40
CA SER A 296 -0.29 -14.69 -13.56
C SER A 296 -0.45 -13.66 -14.68
N ALA A 297 -1.67 -13.19 -14.98
CA ALA A 297 -1.90 -12.21 -16.03
C ALA A 297 -1.35 -10.82 -15.69
N VAL A 298 -1.44 -10.39 -14.42
CA VAL A 298 -0.85 -9.15 -13.92
C VAL A 298 0.67 -9.21 -14.00
N ARG A 299 1.27 -10.36 -13.63
CA ARG A 299 2.70 -10.59 -13.76
C ARG A 299 3.16 -10.43 -15.20
N GLU A 300 2.50 -11.11 -16.13
CA GLU A 300 2.80 -11.05 -17.56
C GLU A 300 2.63 -9.63 -18.11
N ALA A 301 1.57 -8.91 -17.73
CA ALA A 301 1.37 -7.52 -18.13
C ALA A 301 2.54 -6.61 -17.69
N LYS A 302 3.07 -6.81 -16.47
CA LYS A 302 4.24 -6.05 -15.98
C LYS A 302 5.50 -6.36 -16.78
N MET A 303 5.72 -7.62 -17.15
CA MET A 303 6.88 -8.05 -17.96
C MET A 303 6.81 -7.47 -19.38
N VAL A 304 5.64 -7.57 -20.01
CA VAL A 304 5.36 -7.00 -21.34
C VAL A 304 5.55 -5.49 -21.35
N ALA A 305 5.09 -4.79 -20.30
CA ALA A 305 5.26 -3.34 -20.20
C ALA A 305 6.74 -2.94 -20.27
N VAL A 306 7.67 -3.72 -19.67
CA VAL A 306 9.12 -3.48 -19.76
C VAL A 306 9.60 -3.59 -21.21
N LEU A 307 9.21 -4.63 -21.95
CA LEU A 307 9.61 -4.81 -23.35
C LEU A 307 9.10 -3.65 -24.22
N CYS A 308 7.86 -3.20 -24.00
CA CYS A 308 7.28 -2.04 -24.67
C CYS A 308 8.05 -0.75 -24.37
N ARG A 309 8.46 -0.54 -23.11
CA ARG A 309 9.25 0.61 -22.67
C ARG A 309 10.62 0.67 -23.35
N GLU A 310 11.23 -0.49 -23.57
CA GLU A 310 12.51 -0.63 -24.28
C GLU A 310 12.37 -0.53 -25.81
N GLY A 311 11.15 -0.35 -26.33
CA GLY A 311 10.88 -0.32 -27.78
C GLY A 311 10.96 -1.69 -28.46
N ARG A 312 11.00 -2.79 -27.69
CA ARG A 312 11.14 -4.17 -28.18
C ARG A 312 9.76 -4.79 -28.45
N PHE A 313 8.97 -4.16 -29.32
CA PHE A 313 7.58 -4.54 -29.57
C PHE A 313 7.41 -5.94 -30.16
N ASP A 314 8.28 -6.35 -31.10
CA ASP A 314 8.22 -7.70 -31.69
C ASP A 314 8.43 -8.79 -30.64
N GLN A 315 9.35 -8.56 -29.69
CA GLN A 315 9.61 -9.50 -28.61
C GLN A 315 8.48 -9.53 -27.58
N ALA A 316 7.83 -8.39 -27.34
CA ALA A 316 6.63 -8.33 -26.51
C ALA A 316 5.49 -9.15 -27.12
N ILE A 317 5.29 -9.04 -28.44
CA ILE A 317 4.28 -9.82 -29.17
C ILE A 317 4.59 -11.32 -29.11
N GLU A 318 5.83 -11.71 -29.40
CA GLU A 318 6.26 -13.11 -29.34
C GLU A 318 6.09 -13.69 -27.93
N HIS A 319 6.47 -12.92 -26.89
CA HIS A 319 6.34 -13.35 -25.50
C HIS A 319 4.89 -13.64 -25.10
N ILE A 320 3.97 -12.72 -25.41
CA ILE A 320 2.54 -12.94 -25.14
C ILE A 320 1.96 -14.05 -26.02
N GLY A 321 2.46 -14.19 -27.26
CA GLY A 321 2.11 -15.29 -28.15
C GLY A 321 2.45 -16.65 -27.55
N GLN A 322 3.64 -16.80 -26.97
CA GLN A 322 4.07 -18.01 -26.26
C GLN A 322 3.25 -18.26 -24.99
N TRP A 323 3.02 -17.21 -24.19
CA TRP A 323 2.13 -17.28 -23.02
C TRP A 323 0.75 -17.85 -23.38
N ARG A 324 0.15 -17.33 -24.46
CA ARG A 324 -1.14 -17.82 -24.97
C ARG A 324 -1.08 -19.29 -25.38
N GLN A 325 -0.04 -19.72 -26.08
CA GLN A 325 0.12 -21.11 -26.51
C GLN A 325 0.26 -22.08 -25.34
N GLN A 326 0.80 -21.62 -24.21
CA GLN A 326 0.94 -22.40 -22.98
C GLN A 326 -0.34 -22.46 -22.14
N GLY A 327 -1.45 -21.91 -22.63
CA GLY A 327 -2.72 -21.86 -21.90
C GLY A 327 -2.78 -20.75 -20.86
N GLY A 328 -1.94 -19.73 -21.01
CA GLY A 328 -1.92 -18.56 -20.15
C GLY A 328 -3.25 -17.79 -20.16
N GLU A 329 -3.72 -17.42 -18.97
CA GLU A 329 -4.95 -16.64 -18.80
C GLU A 329 -4.73 -15.16 -19.14
N PHE A 330 -5.80 -14.50 -19.56
CA PHE A 330 -5.81 -13.07 -19.89
C PHE A 330 -6.82 -12.36 -18.99
N ASN A 331 -6.34 -11.37 -18.24
CA ASN A 331 -7.21 -10.34 -17.69
C ASN A 331 -7.45 -9.23 -18.73
N ALA A 332 -8.38 -8.31 -18.48
CA ALA A 332 -8.71 -7.27 -19.45
C ALA A 332 -7.52 -6.37 -19.80
N ASP A 333 -6.64 -6.10 -18.86
CA ASP A 333 -5.49 -5.22 -19.11
C ASP A 333 -4.44 -5.88 -19.99
N LEU A 334 -4.11 -7.16 -19.77
CA LEU A 334 -3.21 -7.92 -20.64
C LEU A 334 -3.84 -8.14 -22.02
N ALA A 335 -5.13 -8.49 -22.07
CA ALA A 335 -5.85 -8.68 -23.33
C ALA A 335 -5.85 -7.40 -24.18
N ARG A 336 -6.10 -6.24 -23.55
CA ARG A 336 -6.05 -4.93 -24.18
C ARG A 336 -4.64 -4.61 -24.67
N GLN A 337 -3.63 -4.76 -23.80
CA GLN A 337 -2.24 -4.45 -24.16
C GLN A 337 -1.79 -5.26 -25.38
N TYR A 338 -2.07 -6.55 -25.41
CA TYR A 338 -1.70 -7.41 -26.53
C TYR A 338 -2.42 -7.00 -27.82
N PHE A 339 -3.73 -6.72 -27.76
CA PHE A 339 -4.48 -6.24 -28.92
C PHE A 339 -3.89 -4.94 -29.49
N GLN A 340 -3.53 -3.98 -28.63
CA GLN A 340 -2.93 -2.71 -29.08
C GLN A 340 -1.54 -2.92 -29.68
N LEU A 341 -0.73 -3.83 -29.12
CA LEU A 341 0.57 -4.17 -29.69
C LEU A 341 0.45 -4.74 -31.10
N LEU A 342 -0.43 -5.71 -31.30
CA LEU A 342 -0.68 -6.32 -32.61
C LEU A 342 -1.18 -5.30 -33.63
N LYS A 343 -2.12 -4.45 -33.20
CA LYS A 343 -2.68 -3.37 -34.04
C LYS A 343 -1.61 -2.36 -34.44
N ASN A 344 -0.80 -1.89 -33.48
CA ASN A 344 0.21 -0.86 -33.73
C ASN A 344 1.39 -1.39 -34.55
N ASN A 345 1.71 -2.69 -34.43
CA ASN A 345 2.76 -3.35 -35.21
C ASN A 345 2.27 -3.85 -36.58
N ASN A 346 1.03 -3.53 -36.98
CA ASN A 346 0.39 -3.97 -38.22
C ASN A 346 0.25 -5.50 -38.37
N ASP A 347 0.32 -6.29 -37.29
CA ASP A 347 0.01 -7.71 -37.31
C ASP A 347 -1.51 -7.93 -37.33
N LYS A 348 -2.06 -7.81 -38.54
CA LYS A 348 -3.49 -7.97 -38.81
C LYS A 348 -4.01 -9.37 -38.48
N ALA A 349 -3.21 -10.40 -38.74
CA ALA A 349 -3.64 -11.78 -38.52
C ALA A 349 -3.71 -12.10 -37.03
N GLY A 350 -2.65 -11.76 -36.28
CA GLY A 350 -2.62 -11.89 -34.82
C GLY A 350 -3.70 -11.04 -34.17
N MET A 351 -3.89 -9.78 -34.60
CA MET A 351 -4.94 -8.89 -34.09
C MET A 351 -6.33 -9.52 -34.21
N LEU A 352 -6.69 -10.06 -35.38
CA LEU A 352 -7.99 -10.71 -35.59
C LEU A 352 -8.12 -12.01 -34.79
N ALA A 353 -7.04 -12.77 -34.63
CA ALA A 353 -7.03 -14.01 -33.86
C ALA A 353 -7.16 -13.78 -32.33
N HIS A 354 -6.71 -12.63 -31.82
CA HIS A 354 -6.81 -12.26 -30.41
C HIS A 354 -8.07 -11.44 -30.10
N ALA A 355 -8.66 -10.79 -31.10
CA ALA A 355 -9.82 -9.91 -30.93
C ALA A 355 -10.99 -10.52 -30.14
N PRO A 356 -11.42 -11.78 -30.36
CA PRO A 356 -12.53 -12.35 -29.58
C PRO A 356 -12.26 -12.37 -28.07
N VAL A 357 -11.04 -12.74 -27.66
CA VAL A 357 -10.64 -12.79 -26.24
C VAL A 357 -10.69 -11.40 -25.61
N TYR A 358 -10.15 -10.40 -26.31
CA TYR A 358 -10.17 -9.03 -25.81
C TYR A 358 -11.57 -8.43 -25.79
N LEU A 359 -12.40 -8.68 -26.80
CA LEU A 359 -13.76 -8.15 -26.88
C LEU A 359 -14.65 -8.74 -25.78
N ASP A 360 -14.58 -10.04 -25.52
CA ASP A 360 -15.30 -10.70 -24.43
C ASP A 360 -14.90 -10.13 -23.06
N SER A 361 -13.59 -9.99 -22.81
CA SER A 361 -13.07 -9.39 -21.58
C SER A 361 -13.48 -7.92 -21.41
N ALA A 362 -13.44 -7.12 -22.49
CA ALA A 362 -13.89 -5.73 -22.46
C ALA A 362 -15.40 -5.61 -22.25
N VAL A 363 -16.19 -6.54 -22.81
CA VAL A 363 -17.65 -6.60 -22.65
C VAL A 363 -18.02 -6.96 -21.21
N SER A 364 -17.43 -8.02 -20.66
CA SER A 364 -17.68 -8.49 -19.30
C SER A 364 -17.31 -7.46 -18.23
N GLU A 365 -16.25 -6.68 -18.43
CA GLU A 365 -15.88 -5.57 -17.54
C GLU A 365 -16.64 -4.25 -17.83
N GLY A 366 -17.51 -4.22 -18.84
CA GLY A 366 -18.29 -3.02 -19.17
C GLY A 366 -17.48 -1.89 -19.80
N ARG A 367 -16.28 -2.16 -20.34
CA ARG A 367 -15.41 -1.18 -21.02
C ARG A 367 -15.93 -0.84 -22.42
N LYS A 368 -17.11 -0.22 -22.48
CA LYS A 368 -17.88 0.06 -23.71
C LYS A 368 -17.05 0.70 -24.83
N LYS A 369 -16.37 1.80 -24.53
CA LYS A 369 -15.58 2.55 -25.53
C LYS A 369 -14.47 1.70 -26.12
N GLU A 370 -13.74 0.98 -25.27
CA GLU A 370 -12.63 0.11 -25.69
C GLU A 370 -13.10 -1.03 -26.59
N ALA A 371 -14.23 -1.67 -26.25
CA ALA A 371 -14.81 -2.76 -27.04
C ALA A 371 -15.27 -2.28 -28.43
N LEU A 372 -15.95 -1.13 -28.50
CA LEU A 372 -16.42 -0.58 -29.78
C LEU A 372 -15.26 -0.18 -30.71
N GLU A 373 -14.23 0.47 -30.16
CA GLU A 373 -13.02 0.83 -30.91
C GLU A 373 -12.27 -0.40 -31.44
N ALA A 374 -12.16 -1.44 -30.62
CA ALA A 374 -11.52 -2.70 -30.99
C ALA A 374 -12.31 -3.43 -32.09
N TYR A 375 -13.63 -3.50 -31.96
CA TYR A 375 -14.49 -4.13 -32.97
C TYR A 375 -14.43 -3.38 -34.31
N ASP A 376 -14.50 -2.04 -34.29
CA ASP A 376 -14.38 -1.24 -35.50
C ASP A 376 -13.01 -1.38 -36.17
N ALA A 377 -11.93 -1.50 -35.38
CA ALA A 377 -10.60 -1.80 -35.92
C ALA A 377 -10.55 -3.16 -36.62
N CYS A 378 -11.15 -4.20 -36.01
CA CYS A 378 -11.24 -5.52 -36.63
C CYS A 378 -12.04 -5.51 -37.93
N ARG A 379 -13.18 -4.81 -37.94
CA ARG A 379 -14.06 -4.71 -39.11
C ARG A 379 -13.42 -3.96 -40.29
N LYS A 380 -12.53 -3.01 -40.02
CA LYS A 380 -11.73 -2.33 -41.07
C LYS A 380 -10.76 -3.29 -41.77
N VAL A 381 -10.26 -4.30 -41.07
CA VAL A 381 -9.33 -5.30 -41.62
C VAL A 381 -10.09 -6.47 -42.24
N ALA A 382 -11.09 -6.99 -41.54
CA ALA A 382 -11.95 -8.08 -41.97
C ALA A 382 -13.42 -7.63 -41.89
N PRO A 383 -14.04 -7.20 -43.01
CA PRO A 383 -15.42 -6.70 -43.02
C PRO A 383 -16.45 -7.67 -42.44
N ASN A 384 -16.17 -8.98 -42.50
CA ASN A 384 -17.01 -10.06 -41.99
C ASN A 384 -16.57 -10.59 -40.62
N PHE A 385 -15.74 -9.84 -39.88
CA PHE A 385 -15.29 -10.23 -38.54
C PHE A 385 -16.46 -10.56 -37.59
N THR A 386 -16.28 -11.63 -36.82
CA THR A 386 -17.22 -12.16 -35.84
C THR A 386 -16.50 -12.46 -34.53
N ALA A 387 -17.23 -12.34 -33.43
CA ALA A 387 -16.85 -12.82 -32.10
C ALA A 387 -17.97 -13.75 -31.59
N ASP A 388 -17.87 -14.22 -30.36
CA ASP A 388 -18.91 -14.98 -29.67
C ASP A 388 -20.25 -14.24 -29.63
N ALA A 389 -21.34 -15.00 -29.56
CA ALA A 389 -22.69 -14.46 -29.63
C ALA A 389 -23.04 -13.46 -28.51
N PRO A 390 -22.72 -13.70 -27.22
CA PRO A 390 -22.94 -12.74 -26.14
C PRO A 390 -22.23 -11.39 -26.40
N THR A 391 -20.95 -11.43 -26.75
CA THR A 391 -20.14 -10.25 -27.07
C THR A 391 -20.70 -9.48 -28.26
N MET A 392 -21.04 -10.19 -29.35
CA MET A 392 -21.64 -9.59 -30.54
C MET A 392 -22.97 -8.91 -30.21
N PHE A 393 -23.83 -9.53 -29.39
CA PHE A 393 -25.10 -8.95 -28.98
C PHE A 393 -24.86 -7.65 -28.20
N LYS A 394 -23.94 -7.68 -27.22
CA LYS A 394 -23.64 -6.52 -26.39
C LYS A 394 -23.03 -5.36 -27.18
N ILE A 395 -22.11 -5.64 -28.10
CA ILE A 395 -21.56 -4.63 -29.01
C ILE A 395 -22.66 -4.00 -29.87
N GLY A 396 -23.61 -4.80 -30.36
CA GLY A 396 -24.77 -4.32 -31.11
C GLY A 396 -25.66 -3.38 -30.29
N GLU A 397 -25.94 -3.72 -29.03
CA GLU A 397 -26.66 -2.85 -28.11
C GLU A 397 -25.91 -1.53 -27.85
N TRP A 398 -24.62 -1.61 -27.54
CA TRP A 398 -23.79 -0.45 -27.26
C TRP A 398 -23.66 0.50 -28.45
N MET A 399 -23.56 -0.01 -29.68
CA MET A 399 -23.62 0.80 -30.89
C MET A 399 -24.96 1.52 -31.04
N ALA A 400 -26.08 0.84 -30.73
CA ALA A 400 -27.40 1.45 -30.82
C ALA A 400 -27.59 2.55 -29.78
N GLU A 401 -27.08 2.35 -28.56
CA GLU A 401 -27.08 3.38 -27.50
C GLU A 401 -26.26 4.63 -27.88
N GLU A 402 -25.18 4.48 -28.65
CA GLU A 402 -24.41 5.62 -29.20
C GLU A 402 -25.08 6.30 -30.41
N GLY A 403 -26.30 5.88 -30.77
CA GLY A 403 -27.02 6.40 -31.93
C GLY A 403 -26.57 5.79 -33.27
N ARG A 404 -25.64 4.84 -33.27
CA ARG A 404 -25.16 4.12 -34.46
C ARG A 404 -26.11 2.99 -34.85
N PHE A 405 -27.40 3.28 -34.95
CA PHE A 405 -28.48 2.28 -35.10
C PHE A 405 -28.26 1.33 -36.28
N ARG A 406 -27.85 1.87 -37.45
CA ARG A 406 -27.59 1.05 -38.65
C ARG A 406 -26.40 0.11 -38.47
N ASP A 407 -25.40 0.50 -37.70
CA ASP A 407 -24.28 -0.38 -37.40
C ASP A 407 -24.70 -1.48 -36.42
N GLY A 408 -25.41 -1.15 -35.35
CA GLY A 408 -25.97 -2.15 -34.42
C GLY A 408 -26.84 -3.19 -35.12
N LEU A 409 -27.71 -2.76 -36.05
CA LEU A 409 -28.51 -3.67 -36.88
C LEU A 409 -27.67 -4.62 -37.74
N LYS A 410 -26.53 -4.15 -38.29
CA LYS A 410 -25.59 -5.01 -39.02
C LYS A 410 -24.96 -6.05 -38.10
N ILE A 411 -24.64 -5.68 -36.86
CA ILE A 411 -24.11 -6.61 -35.85
C ILE A 411 -25.13 -7.70 -35.54
N PHE A 412 -26.38 -7.33 -35.22
CA PHE A 412 -27.45 -8.29 -34.97
C PHE A 412 -27.69 -9.23 -36.16
N SER A 413 -27.73 -8.68 -37.37
CA SER A 413 -27.85 -9.52 -38.57
C SER A 413 -26.66 -10.47 -38.77
N ARG A 414 -25.45 -10.06 -38.36
CA ARG A 414 -24.25 -10.89 -38.48
C ARG A 414 -24.25 -11.99 -37.43
N LEU A 415 -24.58 -11.66 -36.19
CA LEU A 415 -24.72 -12.62 -35.10
C LEU A 415 -25.66 -13.75 -35.49
N VAL A 416 -26.86 -13.43 -35.97
CA VAL A 416 -27.85 -14.45 -36.38
C VAL A 416 -27.35 -15.32 -37.54
N LYS A 417 -26.47 -14.79 -38.40
CA LYS A 417 -25.90 -15.56 -39.52
C LYS A 417 -24.75 -16.46 -39.07
N SER A 418 -23.91 -16.01 -38.14
CA SER A 418 -22.73 -16.76 -37.67
C SER A 418 -23.05 -17.71 -36.51
N HIS A 419 -24.06 -17.38 -35.70
CA HIS A 419 -24.50 -18.15 -34.53
C HIS A 419 -26.04 -18.29 -34.54
N PRO A 420 -26.62 -19.03 -35.50
CA PRO A 420 -28.07 -19.15 -35.64
C PRO A 420 -28.75 -19.82 -34.45
N ASP A 421 -28.03 -20.69 -33.75
CA ASP A 421 -28.55 -21.51 -32.64
C ASP A 421 -28.21 -20.94 -31.25
N ALA A 422 -27.56 -19.77 -31.19
CA ALA A 422 -27.23 -19.13 -29.92
C ALA A 422 -28.46 -18.49 -29.26
N ASP A 423 -28.48 -18.45 -27.92
CA ASP A 423 -29.55 -17.83 -27.15
C ASP A 423 -29.73 -16.33 -27.50
N GLU A 424 -28.67 -15.66 -27.94
CA GLU A 424 -28.70 -14.28 -28.40
C GLU A 424 -29.29 -14.08 -29.81
N ALA A 425 -29.47 -15.14 -30.60
CA ALA A 425 -30.04 -15.04 -31.93
C ALA A 425 -31.50 -14.54 -31.91
N PRO A 426 -32.44 -15.15 -31.14
CA PRO A 426 -33.79 -14.62 -31.01
C PRO A 426 -33.82 -13.23 -30.34
N LEU A 427 -32.91 -12.96 -29.39
CA LEU A 427 -32.75 -11.64 -28.79
C LEU A 427 -32.33 -10.57 -29.80
N SER A 428 -31.42 -10.91 -30.71
CA SER A 428 -30.93 -10.04 -31.78
C SER A 428 -32.04 -9.66 -32.76
N TYR A 429 -32.89 -10.62 -33.12
CA TYR A 429 -34.09 -10.36 -33.91
C TYR A 429 -35.04 -9.40 -33.19
N PHE A 430 -35.31 -9.65 -31.90
CA PHE A 430 -36.19 -8.82 -31.10
C PHE A 430 -35.65 -7.39 -30.99
N ARG A 431 -34.38 -7.21 -30.63
CA ARG A 431 -33.74 -5.88 -30.54
C ARG A 431 -33.67 -5.17 -31.88
N ALA A 432 -33.41 -5.90 -32.98
CA ALA A 432 -33.45 -5.31 -34.31
C ALA A 432 -34.85 -4.76 -34.66
N ALA A 433 -35.92 -5.50 -34.35
CA ALA A 433 -37.28 -5.03 -34.55
C ALA A 433 -37.60 -3.78 -33.72
N GLN A 434 -37.18 -3.76 -32.44
CA GLN A 434 -37.32 -2.57 -31.59
C GLN A 434 -36.59 -1.35 -32.17
N LEU A 435 -35.36 -1.51 -32.64
CA LEU A 435 -34.62 -0.40 -33.26
C LEU A 435 -35.27 0.11 -34.55
N TYR A 436 -35.81 -0.80 -35.39
CA TYR A 436 -36.54 -0.38 -36.58
C TYR A 436 -37.79 0.42 -36.24
N HIS A 437 -38.55 -0.01 -35.23
CA HIS A 437 -39.76 0.68 -34.81
C HIS A 437 -39.47 2.00 -34.10
N GLU A 438 -38.67 1.98 -33.04
CA GLU A 438 -38.50 3.10 -32.10
C GLU A 438 -37.52 4.16 -32.59
N ARG A 439 -36.47 3.76 -33.34
CA ARG A 439 -35.37 4.66 -33.73
C ARG A 439 -35.36 4.99 -35.21
N LEU A 440 -35.81 4.07 -36.06
CA LEU A 440 -35.87 4.27 -37.51
C LEU A 440 -37.29 4.52 -38.05
N MET A 441 -38.32 4.48 -37.18
CA MET A 441 -39.72 4.74 -37.53
C MET A 441 -40.26 3.85 -38.66
N ASP A 442 -39.76 2.63 -38.79
CA ASP A 442 -40.13 1.67 -39.83
C ASP A 442 -40.84 0.45 -39.21
N ALA A 443 -42.14 0.65 -38.94
CA ALA A 443 -42.99 -0.38 -38.34
C ALA A 443 -43.17 -1.61 -39.27
N ASP A 444 -43.15 -1.42 -40.59
CA ASP A 444 -43.26 -2.51 -41.56
C ASP A 444 -42.09 -3.49 -41.48
N ARG A 445 -40.85 -2.97 -41.45
CA ARG A 445 -39.67 -3.82 -41.25
C ARG A 445 -39.67 -4.45 -39.86
N ALA A 446 -40.06 -3.72 -38.82
CA ALA A 446 -40.17 -4.28 -37.48
C ALA A 446 -41.12 -5.49 -37.44
N ARG A 447 -42.31 -5.39 -38.05
CA ARG A 447 -43.27 -6.50 -38.17
C ARG A 447 -42.70 -7.69 -38.94
N LYS A 448 -42.05 -7.45 -40.09
CA LYS A 448 -41.43 -8.53 -40.89
C LYS A 448 -40.35 -9.30 -40.10
N ILE A 449 -39.54 -8.58 -39.33
CA ILE A 449 -38.48 -9.18 -38.48
C ILE A 449 -39.11 -10.01 -37.36
N MET A 450 -40.17 -9.50 -36.73
CA MET A 450 -40.88 -10.18 -35.65
C MET A 450 -41.61 -11.46 -36.13
N ASN A 451 -42.27 -11.41 -37.29
CA ASN A 451 -42.84 -12.61 -37.91
C ASN A 451 -41.77 -13.65 -38.22
N THR A 452 -40.58 -13.21 -38.66
CA THR A 452 -39.44 -14.10 -38.90
C THR A 452 -38.93 -14.73 -37.61
N LEU A 453 -38.87 -13.96 -36.52
CA LEU A 453 -38.50 -14.43 -35.19
C LEU A 453 -39.45 -15.54 -34.71
N LEU A 454 -40.76 -15.31 -34.72
CA LEU A 454 -41.76 -16.27 -34.25
C LEU A 454 -41.80 -17.55 -35.09
N ARG A 455 -41.54 -17.44 -36.40
CA ARG A 455 -41.45 -18.60 -37.29
C ARG A 455 -40.17 -19.42 -37.06
N LYS A 456 -39.03 -18.75 -36.81
CA LYS A 456 -37.74 -19.44 -36.63
C LYS A 456 -37.54 -20.01 -35.24
N PHE A 457 -38.10 -19.38 -34.21
CA PHE A 457 -37.91 -19.76 -32.81
C PHE A 457 -39.26 -20.03 -32.13
N PRO A 458 -40.00 -21.07 -32.56
CA PRO A 458 -41.37 -21.27 -32.14
C PRO A 458 -41.54 -21.72 -30.68
N GLU A 459 -40.51 -22.31 -30.06
CA GLU A 459 -40.58 -22.82 -28.68
C GLU A 459 -39.77 -21.97 -27.68
N HIS A 460 -39.42 -20.74 -28.06
CA HIS A 460 -38.59 -19.88 -27.23
C HIS A 460 -39.31 -19.43 -25.95
N ALA A 461 -38.62 -19.44 -24.80
CA ALA A 461 -39.20 -19.09 -23.49
C ALA A 461 -39.88 -17.71 -23.43
N MET A 462 -39.40 -16.75 -24.22
CA MET A 462 -39.98 -15.39 -24.33
C MET A 462 -41.03 -15.23 -25.43
N ARG A 463 -41.53 -16.31 -26.04
CA ARG A 463 -42.49 -16.24 -27.15
C ARG A 463 -43.69 -15.34 -26.87
N SER A 464 -44.36 -15.48 -25.73
CA SER A 464 -45.52 -14.66 -25.38
C SER A 464 -45.21 -13.16 -25.24
N LYS A 465 -43.94 -12.80 -25.04
CA LYS A 465 -43.48 -11.40 -25.05
C LYS A 465 -43.29 -10.91 -26.49
N PHE A 466 -42.76 -11.75 -27.37
CA PHE A 466 -42.59 -11.44 -28.79
C PHE A 466 -43.95 -11.25 -29.49
N GLU A 467 -44.94 -12.10 -29.21
CA GLU A 467 -46.31 -12.00 -29.73
C GLU A 467 -46.99 -10.70 -29.29
N ARG A 468 -46.94 -10.37 -27.99
CA ARG A 468 -47.47 -9.09 -27.47
C ARG A 468 -46.84 -7.86 -28.12
N TYR A 469 -45.54 -7.90 -28.40
CA TYR A 469 -44.88 -6.79 -29.10
C TYR A 469 -45.29 -6.72 -30.57
N LEU A 470 -45.49 -7.86 -31.24
CA LEU A 470 -46.01 -7.90 -32.62
C LEU A 470 -47.42 -7.30 -32.72
N GLU A 471 -48.30 -7.63 -31.77
CA GLU A 471 -49.64 -7.07 -31.67
C GLU A 471 -49.60 -5.54 -31.47
N TYR A 472 -48.70 -5.07 -30.59
CA TYR A 472 -48.48 -3.63 -30.39
C TYR A 472 -48.04 -2.91 -31.68
N LEU A 473 -47.26 -3.57 -32.54
CA LEU A 473 -46.88 -3.05 -33.86
C LEU A 473 -48.04 -3.09 -34.88
N GLY A 474 -49.23 -3.55 -34.50
CA GLY A 474 -50.38 -3.73 -35.39
C GLY A 474 -50.26 -4.94 -36.33
N GLY A 475 -49.47 -5.95 -35.95
CA GLY A 475 -49.38 -7.23 -36.65
C GLY A 475 -50.28 -8.30 -36.03
N THR A 476 -50.72 -9.27 -36.84
CA THR A 476 -51.35 -10.51 -36.35
C THR A 476 -50.29 -11.60 -36.26
N ALA A 477 -50.22 -12.30 -35.12
CA ALA A 477 -49.24 -13.35 -34.83
C ALA A 477 -49.32 -14.56 -35.78
#